data_AF-K0VP52-F1
#
_entry.id   AF-K0VP52-F1
#
_cell.length_a   1.000
_cell.length_b   1.000
_cell.length_c   1.000
_cell.angle_alpha   90.00
_cell.angle_beta   90.00
_cell.angle_gamma   90.00
#
_symmetry.space_group_name_H-M   'P 1'
#
loop_
_entity.id
_entity.type
_entity.pdbx_description
1 polymer ?
#
loop_
_entity_poly.entity_id
_entity_poly.type
_entity_poly.pdbx_seq_one_letter_code
_entity_poly.pdbx_strand_id
1 'polypeptide(L)'
;MRRGGPFLALAAAETLSLSGTRLSTIAIPWLVLSATASPVLTGLTAMMEMLPYVIAKALGGPLIDQVGAKRIAITCDLASVAVVGLVPLLDLFGLLSVPMLLPVVFAMGVLRGPSDAAKQAMVPDIAALADVPLERVTGVAGAIERLASTAGAAGAGALIGLIGPGQALLV
;
A
#
# COMPACT_ATOMS: atom_id res chain seq x y z
N MET A 1 12.43 -30.76 -0.46
CA MET A 1 11.42 -29.75 -0.89
C MET A 1 11.64 -28.47 -0.09
N ARG A 2 11.88 -27.34 -0.75
CA ARG A 2 12.42 -26.10 -0.16
C ARG A 2 11.40 -25.39 0.77
N ARG A 3 11.54 -25.59 2.08
CA ARG A 3 10.66 -25.02 3.15
C ARG A 3 10.62 -23.48 3.21
N GLY A 4 11.54 -22.76 2.56
CA GLY A 4 11.60 -21.28 2.58
C GLY A 4 10.84 -20.55 1.48
N GLY A 5 10.31 -21.25 0.47
CA GLY A 5 9.68 -20.63 -0.70
C GLY A 5 8.45 -19.76 -0.39
N PRO A 6 7.48 -20.24 0.41
CA PRO A 6 6.28 -19.47 0.75
C PRO A 6 6.60 -18.21 1.58
N PHE A 7 7.57 -18.32 2.49
CA PHE A 7 8.01 -17.22 3.33
C PHE A 7 8.70 -16.12 2.53
N LEU A 8 9.62 -16.48 1.63
CA LEU A 8 10.27 -15.55 0.71
C LEU A 8 9.28 -14.89 -0.24
N ALA A 9 8.29 -15.63 -0.73
CA ALA A 9 7.26 -15.08 -1.62
C ALA A 9 6.38 -14.05 -0.91
N LEU A 10 5.95 -14.32 0.33
CA LEU A 10 5.23 -13.33 1.13
C LEU A 10 6.11 -12.11 1.42
N ALA A 11 7.34 -12.33 1.89
CA ALA A 11 8.30 -11.27 2.20
C ALA A 11 8.55 -10.34 1.00
N ALA A 12 8.74 -10.91 -0.18
CA ALA A 12 8.94 -10.13 -1.41
C ALA A 12 7.67 -9.36 -1.81
N ALA A 13 6.49 -10.00 -1.74
CA ALA A 13 5.22 -9.36 -2.05
C ALA A 13 4.91 -8.21 -1.08
N GLU A 14 5.17 -8.42 0.21
CA GLU A 14 4.98 -7.41 1.26
C GLU A 14 5.97 -6.27 1.11
N THR A 15 7.25 -6.56 0.80
CA THR A 15 8.26 -5.52 0.53
C THR A 15 7.85 -4.64 -0.65
N LEU A 16 7.41 -5.25 -1.76
CA LEU A 16 7.00 -4.53 -2.96
C LEU A 16 5.72 -3.72 -2.70
N SER A 17 4.72 -4.33 -2.07
CA SER A 17 3.46 -3.67 -1.71
C SER A 17 3.70 -2.49 -0.77
N LEU A 18 4.53 -2.65 0.28
CA LEU A 18 4.90 -1.58 1.20
C LEU A 18 5.72 -0.48 0.52
N SER A 19 6.60 -0.83 -0.42
CA SER A 19 7.37 0.19 -1.14
C SER A 19 6.46 1.07 -2.00
N GLY A 20 5.59 0.46 -2.81
CA GLY A 20 4.62 1.21 -3.64
C GLY A 20 3.60 1.99 -2.80
N THR A 21 3.21 1.45 -1.65
CA THR A 21 2.45 2.16 -0.62
C THR A 21 3.15 3.45 -0.21
N ARG A 22 4.40 3.33 0.25
CA ARG A 22 5.14 4.45 0.83
C ARG A 22 5.39 5.52 -0.21
N LEU A 23 5.72 5.10 -1.42
CA LEU A 23 5.80 5.97 -2.58
C LEU A 23 4.50 6.75 -2.81
N SER A 24 3.35 6.06 -2.86
CA SER A 24 2.04 6.70 -3.08
C SER A 24 1.68 7.69 -1.97
N THR A 25 1.87 7.30 -0.70
CA THR A 25 1.58 8.14 0.47
C THR A 25 2.45 9.40 0.57
N ILE A 26 3.58 9.44 -0.13
CA ILE A 26 4.47 10.62 -0.18
C ILE A 26 4.22 11.41 -1.47
N ALA A 27 4.19 10.73 -2.62
CA ALA A 27 4.07 11.35 -3.93
C ALA A 27 2.72 12.06 -4.12
N ILE A 28 1.62 11.50 -3.64
CA ILE A 28 0.28 12.07 -3.85
C ILE A 28 0.09 13.37 -3.08
N PRO A 29 0.36 13.45 -1.75
CA PRO A 29 0.33 14.73 -1.04
C PRO A 29 1.31 15.75 -1.62
N TRP A 30 2.50 15.31 -2.04
CA TRP A 30 3.47 16.19 -2.69
C TRP A 30 2.96 16.77 -4.00
N LEU A 31 2.32 15.94 -4.82
CA LEU A 31 1.72 16.36 -6.08
C LEU A 31 0.64 17.41 -5.81
N VAL A 32 -0.28 17.15 -4.88
CA VAL A 32 -1.36 18.09 -4.51
C VAL A 32 -0.77 19.42 -4.04
N LEU A 33 0.25 19.37 -3.17
CA LEU A 33 0.92 20.56 -2.68
C LEU A 33 1.58 21.34 -3.81
N SER A 34 2.29 20.66 -4.72
CA SER A 34 2.98 21.29 -5.85
C SER A 34 2.00 21.91 -6.86
N ALA A 35 0.84 21.28 -7.08
CA ALA A 35 -0.16 21.73 -8.04
C ALA A 35 -1.06 22.85 -7.50
N THR A 36 -1.36 22.85 -6.19
CA THR A 36 -2.32 23.80 -5.59
C THR A 36 -1.71 24.83 -4.65
N ALA A 37 -0.45 24.65 -4.25
CA ALA A 37 0.22 25.43 -3.20
C ALA A 37 -0.56 25.50 -1.87
N SER A 38 -1.52 24.58 -1.64
CA SER A 38 -2.42 24.60 -0.49
C SER A 38 -2.13 23.45 0.49
N PRO A 39 -1.60 23.75 1.69
CA PRO A 39 -1.41 22.75 2.75
C PRO A 39 -2.73 22.13 3.23
N VAL A 40 -3.84 22.89 3.17
CA VAL A 40 -5.16 22.41 3.61
C VAL A 40 -5.67 21.31 2.68
N LEU A 41 -5.56 21.49 1.36
CA LEU A 41 -5.95 20.46 0.40
C LEU A 41 -5.07 19.22 0.51
N THR A 42 -3.77 19.42 0.76
CA THR A 42 -2.83 18.33 1.02
C THR A 42 -3.25 17.52 2.25
N GLY A 43 -3.57 18.18 3.37
CA GLY A 43 -4.08 17.51 4.57
C GLY A 43 -5.41 16.79 4.35
N LEU A 44 -6.31 17.37 3.56
CA LEU A 44 -7.59 16.74 3.21
C LEU A 44 -7.38 15.45 2.40
N THR A 45 -6.44 15.44 1.46
CA THR A 45 -6.12 14.21 0.70
C THR A 45 -5.57 13.12 1.61
N ALA A 46 -4.68 13.44 2.55
CA ALA A 46 -4.19 12.47 3.53
C ALA A 46 -5.33 11.92 4.42
N MET A 47 -6.26 12.77 4.86
CA MET A 47 -7.45 12.32 5.60
C MET A 47 -8.34 11.39 4.75
N MET A 48 -8.55 11.71 3.48
CA MET A 48 -9.34 10.88 2.57
C MET A 48 -8.69 9.55 2.24
N GLU A 49 -7.37 9.40 2.44
CA GLU A 49 -6.73 8.10 2.37
C GLU A 49 -6.88 7.32 3.68
N MET A 50 -6.56 7.99 4.80
CA MET A 50 -6.42 7.35 6.11
C MET A 50 -7.77 6.96 6.72
N LEU A 51 -8.79 7.81 6.58
CA LEU A 51 -10.13 7.57 7.14
C LEU A 51 -10.77 6.29 6.57
N PRO A 52 -10.94 6.13 5.24
CA PRO A 52 -11.48 4.88 4.69
C PRO A 52 -10.56 3.69 4.95
N TYR A 53 -9.23 3.88 4.98
CA TYR A 53 -8.31 2.80 5.34
C TYR A 53 -8.59 2.23 6.73
N VAL A 54 -8.71 3.10 7.75
CA VAL A 54 -8.98 2.65 9.12
C VAL A 54 -10.34 1.96 9.21
N ILE A 55 -11.37 2.53 8.59
CA ILE A 55 -12.73 1.96 8.59
C ILE A 55 -12.75 0.61 7.89
N ALA A 56 -12.19 0.52 6.67
CA ALA A 56 -12.18 -0.70 5.88
C ALA A 56 -11.32 -1.79 6.52
N LYS A 57 -10.21 -1.42 7.19
CA LYS A 57 -9.40 -2.35 7.99
C LYS A 57 -10.16 -2.89 9.18
N ALA A 58 -10.86 -2.04 9.93
CA ALA A 58 -11.65 -2.44 11.10
C ALA A 58 -12.84 -3.33 10.72
N LEU A 59 -13.50 -3.04 9.60
CA LEU A 59 -14.66 -3.78 9.12
C LEU A 59 -14.31 -4.94 8.18
N GLY A 60 -13.02 -5.15 7.87
CA GLY A 60 -12.57 -6.15 6.91
C GLY A 60 -12.65 -7.59 7.41
N GLY A 61 -12.72 -7.81 8.73
CA GLY A 61 -12.70 -9.15 9.36
C GLY A 61 -13.71 -10.14 8.79
N PRO A 62 -15.03 -9.85 8.82
CA PRO A 62 -16.04 -10.75 8.28
C PRO A 62 -15.85 -11.11 6.81
N LEU A 63 -15.35 -10.17 6.00
CA LEU A 63 -15.07 -10.40 4.59
C LEU A 63 -13.88 -11.37 4.43
N ILE A 64 -12.82 -11.17 5.22
CA ILE A 64 -11.63 -12.02 5.27
C ILE A 64 -12.00 -13.45 5.67
N ASP A 65 -12.85 -13.60 6.68
CA ASP A 65 -13.28 -14.90 7.19
C ASP A 65 -14.10 -15.68 6.15
N GLN A 66 -14.92 -14.99 5.34
CA GLN A 66 -15.77 -15.64 4.33
C GLN A 66 -15.05 -15.95 3.02
N VAL A 67 -14.26 -15.00 2.50
CA VAL A 67 -13.64 -15.11 1.16
C VAL A 67 -12.28 -15.79 1.25
N GLY A 68 -11.62 -15.71 2.41
CA GLY A 68 -10.29 -16.21 2.68
C GLY A 68 -9.22 -15.12 2.52
N ALA A 69 -8.34 -15.01 3.52
CA ALA A 69 -7.31 -13.98 3.63
C ALA A 69 -6.42 -13.86 2.37
N LYS A 70 -5.96 -14.98 1.83
CA LYS A 70 -5.12 -14.98 0.61
C LYS A 70 -5.81 -14.34 -0.59
N ARG A 71 -7.11 -14.61 -0.78
CA ARG A 71 -7.86 -14.08 -1.92
C ARG A 71 -8.02 -12.57 -1.78
N ILE A 72 -8.42 -12.09 -0.59
CA ILE A 72 -8.57 -10.66 -0.32
C ILE A 72 -7.27 -9.90 -0.51
N ALA A 73 -6.17 -10.38 0.07
CA ALA A 73 -4.88 -9.74 -0.06
C ALA A 73 -4.49 -9.56 -1.53
N ILE A 74 -4.65 -10.59 -2.36
CA ILE A 74 -4.30 -10.54 -3.79
C ILE A 74 -5.24 -9.62 -4.56
N THR A 75 -6.56 -9.75 -4.39
CA THR A 75 -7.54 -8.95 -5.16
C THR A 75 -7.46 -7.48 -4.80
N CYS A 76 -7.31 -7.15 -3.52
CA CYS A 76 -7.21 -5.79 -3.04
C CYS A 76 -5.88 -5.15 -3.44
N ASP A 77 -4.75 -5.89 -3.40
CA ASP A 77 -3.47 -5.37 -3.89
C ASP A 77 -3.51 -5.11 -5.39
N LEU A 78 -4.05 -6.04 -6.20
CA LEU A 78 -4.20 -5.83 -7.64
C LEU A 78 -5.09 -4.64 -7.96
N ALA A 79 -6.22 -4.50 -7.25
CA ALA A 79 -7.09 -3.33 -7.39
C ALA A 79 -6.38 -2.05 -6.95
N SER A 80 -5.57 -2.09 -5.89
CA SER A 80 -4.80 -0.93 -5.41
C SER A 80 -3.76 -0.50 -6.44
N VAL A 81 -3.03 -1.45 -7.04
CA VAL A 81 -2.08 -1.15 -8.13
C VAL A 81 -2.79 -0.52 -9.32
N ALA A 82 -3.97 -1.04 -9.70
CA ALA A 82 -4.76 -0.45 -10.78
C ALA A 82 -5.22 0.98 -10.46
N VAL A 83 -5.67 1.24 -9.23
CA VAL A 83 -6.10 2.57 -8.78
C VAL A 83 -4.93 3.55 -8.69
N VAL A 84 -3.79 3.14 -8.14
CA VAL A 84 -2.56 3.96 -8.10
C VAL A 84 -2.10 4.30 -9.51
N GLY A 85 -2.13 3.33 -10.43
CA GLY A 85 -1.75 3.52 -11.83
C GLY A 85 -2.65 4.50 -12.60
N LEU A 86 -3.87 4.79 -12.11
CA LEU A 86 -4.71 5.84 -12.70
C LEU A 86 -4.16 7.25 -12.44
N VAL A 87 -3.47 7.49 -11.32
CA VAL A 87 -2.92 8.82 -10.98
C VAL A 87 -1.95 9.33 -12.05
N PRO A 88 -0.90 8.61 -12.45
CA PRO A 88 0.00 9.08 -13.49
C PRO A 88 -0.66 9.13 -14.88
N LEU A 89 -1.64 8.28 -15.17
CA LEU A 89 -2.40 8.39 -16.42
C LEU A 89 -3.17 9.72 -16.46
N LEU A 90 -3.86 10.08 -15.37
CA LEU A 90 -4.57 11.35 -15.24
C LEU A 90 -3.62 12.55 -15.32
N ASP A 91 -2.41 12.42 -14.77
CA ASP A 91 -1.33 13.42 -14.89
C ASP A 91 -0.89 13.62 -16.34
N LEU A 92 -0.61 12.52 -17.06
CA LEU A 92 -0.18 12.55 -18.46
C LEU A 92 -1.21 13.18 -19.40
N PHE A 93 -2.50 13.00 -19.12
CA PHE A 93 -3.58 13.62 -19.89
C PHE A 93 -3.92 15.05 -19.44
N GLY A 94 -3.21 15.61 -18.45
CA GLY A 94 -3.48 16.94 -17.91
C GLY A 94 -4.86 17.08 -17.25
N LEU A 95 -5.50 15.95 -16.94
CA LEU A 95 -6.83 15.89 -16.30
C LEU A 95 -6.73 15.89 -14.77
N LEU A 96 -5.50 15.90 -14.24
CA LEU A 96 -5.24 15.78 -12.82
C LEU A 96 -5.71 17.03 -12.08
N SER A 97 -6.87 16.90 -11.45
CA SER A 97 -7.48 17.92 -10.62
C SER A 97 -7.75 17.36 -9.23
N VAL A 98 -7.72 18.21 -8.21
CA VAL A 98 -8.01 17.79 -6.82
C VAL A 98 -9.34 17.03 -6.68
N PRO A 99 -10.44 17.43 -7.35
CA PRO A 99 -11.68 16.68 -7.32
C PRO A 99 -11.58 15.27 -7.92
N MET A 100 -10.70 15.02 -8.90
CA MET A 100 -10.45 13.68 -9.45
C MET A 100 -9.51 12.86 -8.57
N LEU A 101 -8.58 13.49 -7.86
CA LEU A 101 -7.67 12.79 -6.94
C LEU A 101 -8.38 12.27 -5.69
N LEU A 102 -9.33 13.03 -5.13
CA LEU A 102 -10.08 12.63 -3.93
C LEU A 102 -10.72 11.22 -4.01
N PRO A 103 -11.51 10.87 -5.05
CA PRO A 103 -12.08 9.53 -5.17
C PRO A 103 -11.03 8.43 -5.38
N VAL A 104 -9.93 8.73 -6.08
CA VAL A 104 -8.82 7.78 -6.27
C VAL A 104 -8.16 7.47 -4.93
N VAL A 105 -7.84 8.50 -4.16
CA VAL A 105 -7.23 8.38 -2.82
C VAL A 105 -8.17 7.67 -1.84
N PHE A 106 -9.45 7.98 -1.89
CA PHE A 106 -10.47 7.28 -1.11
C PHE A 106 -10.51 5.78 -1.46
N ALA A 107 -10.53 5.44 -2.75
CA ALA A 107 -10.54 4.05 -3.21
C ALA A 107 -9.28 3.30 -2.78
N MET A 108 -8.10 3.93 -2.84
CA MET A 108 -6.87 3.34 -2.30
C MET A 108 -7.02 3.00 -0.82
N GLY A 109 -7.52 3.93 0.01
CA GLY A 109 -7.73 3.67 1.44
C GLY A 109 -8.64 2.47 1.67
N VAL A 110 -9.81 2.42 1.00
CA VAL A 110 -10.77 1.32 1.11
C VAL A 110 -10.17 -0.03 0.73
N LEU A 111 -9.33 -0.09 -0.31
CA LEU A 111 -8.74 -1.34 -0.78
C LEU A 111 -7.58 -1.82 0.10
N ARG A 112 -6.76 -0.89 0.59
CA ARG A 112 -5.60 -1.21 1.42
C ARG A 112 -5.96 -1.80 2.77
N GLY A 113 -7.01 -1.29 3.40
CA GLY A 113 -7.39 -1.69 4.76
C GLY A 113 -7.61 -3.21 4.89
N PRO A 114 -8.51 -3.81 4.09
CA PRO A 114 -8.74 -5.25 4.06
C PRO A 114 -7.52 -6.04 3.60
N SER A 115 -6.72 -5.52 2.66
CA SER A 115 -5.49 -6.19 2.22
C SER A 115 -4.50 -6.36 3.37
N ASP A 116 -4.24 -5.28 4.13
CA ASP A 116 -3.30 -5.29 5.25
C ASP A 116 -3.82 -6.17 6.39
N ALA A 117 -5.12 -6.12 6.70
CA ALA A 117 -5.74 -7.01 7.68
C ALA A 117 -5.63 -8.48 7.26
N ALA A 118 -5.87 -8.79 5.97
CA ALA A 118 -5.78 -10.14 5.45
C ALA A 118 -4.35 -10.69 5.52
N LYS A 119 -3.33 -9.88 5.17
CA LYS A 119 -1.92 -10.27 5.30
C LYS A 119 -1.55 -10.57 6.75
N GLN A 120 -2.00 -9.74 7.70
CA GLN A 120 -1.78 -9.98 9.13
C GLN A 120 -2.45 -11.28 9.60
N ALA A 121 -3.66 -11.58 9.12
CA ALA A 121 -4.37 -12.82 9.45
C ALA A 121 -3.67 -14.09 8.90
N MET A 122 -2.85 -13.97 7.85
CA MET A 122 -2.09 -15.10 7.28
C MET A 122 -0.81 -15.44 8.05
N VAL A 123 -0.32 -14.54 8.92
CA VAL A 123 0.96 -14.73 9.64
C VAL A 123 0.97 -16.02 10.49
N PRO A 124 -0.07 -16.35 11.27
CA PRO A 124 -0.08 -17.57 12.08
C PRO A 124 -0.10 -18.85 11.23
N ASP A 125 -0.88 -18.87 10.15
CA ASP A 125 -0.94 -20.02 9.24
C ASP A 125 0.41 -20.29 8.57
N ILE A 126 1.14 -19.22 8.22
CA ILE A 126 2.47 -19.32 7.61
C ILE A 126 3.49 -19.83 8.63
N ALA A 127 3.40 -19.41 9.89
CA ALA A 127 4.26 -19.93 10.95
C ALA A 127 4.05 -21.44 11.16
N ALA A 128 2.79 -21.89 11.16
CA ALA A 128 2.45 -23.30 11.25
C ALA A 128 2.95 -24.10 10.03
N LEU A 129 2.76 -23.60 8.81
CA LEU A 129 3.23 -24.24 7.57
C LEU A 129 4.75 -24.32 7.47
N ALA A 130 5.47 -23.34 8.03
CA ALA A 130 6.92 -23.29 8.00
C ALA A 130 7.58 -24.09 9.13
N ASP A 131 6.81 -24.55 10.12
CA ASP A 131 7.31 -25.19 11.35
C ASP A 131 8.30 -24.27 12.10
N VAL A 132 7.96 -22.97 12.18
CA VAL A 132 8.78 -21.92 12.79
C VAL A 132 7.98 -21.25 13.91
N PRO A 133 8.58 -20.95 15.07
CA PRO A 133 7.89 -20.21 16.14
C PRO A 133 7.36 -18.87 15.65
N LEU A 134 6.14 -18.55 16.08
CA LEU A 134 5.44 -17.30 15.78
C LEU A 134 6.31 -16.07 16.04
N GLU A 135 7.11 -16.04 17.12
CA GLU A 135 7.98 -14.89 17.43
C GLU A 135 9.05 -14.65 16.36
N ARG A 136 9.57 -15.71 15.73
CA ARG A 136 10.56 -15.58 14.66
C ARG A 136 9.90 -15.09 13.37
N VAL A 137 8.69 -15.57 13.06
CA VAL A 137 7.95 -15.13 11.86
C VAL A 137 7.52 -13.66 12.00
N THR A 138 6.94 -13.27 13.13
CA THR A 138 6.57 -11.87 13.39
C THR A 138 7.79 -10.96 13.49
N GLY A 139 8.89 -11.43 14.09
CA GLY A 139 10.15 -10.71 14.16
C GLY A 139 10.75 -10.42 12.78
N VAL A 140 10.78 -11.41 11.89
CA VAL A 140 11.28 -11.22 10.52
C VAL A 140 10.31 -10.40 9.67
N ALA A 141 8.99 -10.64 9.77
CA ALA A 141 7.99 -9.83 9.06
C ALA A 141 8.07 -8.34 9.48
N GLY A 142 8.18 -8.06 10.78
CA GLY A 142 8.36 -6.70 11.27
C GLY A 142 9.70 -6.06 10.87
N ALA A 143 10.76 -6.86 10.77
CA ALA A 143 12.04 -6.39 10.24
C ALA A 143 11.94 -6.03 8.75
N ILE A 144 11.28 -6.88 7.95
CA ILE A 144 11.00 -6.63 6.55
C ILE A 144 10.15 -5.36 6.40
N GLU A 145 9.08 -5.22 7.18
CA GLU A 145 8.21 -4.04 7.14
C GLU A 145 8.99 -2.74 7.43
N ARG A 146 9.85 -2.76 8.46
CA ARG A 146 10.69 -1.61 8.83
C ARG A 146 11.74 -1.28 7.77
N LEU A 147 12.40 -2.29 7.22
CA LEU A 147 13.39 -2.09 6.17
C LEU A 147 12.73 -1.63 4.87
N ALA A 148 11.63 -2.25 4.47
CA ALA A 148 10.85 -1.87 3.29
C ALA A 148 10.26 -0.46 3.44
N SER A 149 9.79 -0.09 4.63
CA SER A 149 9.26 1.26 4.85
C SER A 149 10.35 2.33 4.83
N THR A 150 11.52 2.05 5.42
CA THR A 150 12.66 2.98 5.43
C THR A 150 13.26 3.12 4.03
N ALA A 151 13.57 2.00 3.37
CA ALA A 151 14.12 1.97 2.03
C ALA A 151 13.11 2.49 1.00
N GLY A 152 11.83 2.16 1.15
CA GLY A 152 10.74 2.63 0.30
C GLY A 152 10.51 4.12 0.42
N ALA A 153 10.54 4.69 1.63
CA ALA A 153 10.42 6.14 1.82
C ALA A 153 11.65 6.90 1.27
N ALA A 154 12.86 6.38 1.50
CA ALA A 154 14.09 6.97 0.95
C ALA A 154 14.12 6.90 -0.58
N GLY A 155 13.76 5.74 -1.14
CA GLY A 155 13.64 5.52 -2.59
C GLY A 155 12.54 6.36 -3.21
N ALA A 156 11.41 6.53 -2.53
CA ALA A 156 10.34 7.42 -2.96
C ALA A 156 10.79 8.88 -3.05
N GLY A 157 11.46 9.38 -2.01
CA GLY A 157 12.03 10.73 -2.02
C GLY A 157 13.03 10.93 -3.17
N ALA A 158 13.91 9.95 -3.41
CA ALA A 158 14.87 9.99 -4.50
C ALA A 158 14.19 9.95 -5.88
N LEU A 159 13.21 9.06 -6.08
CA LEU A 159 12.44 8.96 -7.34
C LEU A 159 11.67 10.25 -7.61
N ILE A 160 10.93 10.77 -6.63
CA ILE A 160 10.19 12.03 -6.78
C ILE A 160 11.16 13.18 -7.10
N GLY A 161 12.33 13.23 -6.46
CA GLY A 161 13.33 14.27 -6.71
C GLY A 161 13.99 14.18 -8.09
N LEU A 162 14.13 12.97 -8.66
CA LEU A 162 14.81 12.75 -9.94
C LEU A 162 13.87 12.86 -11.15
N ILE A 163 12.67 12.29 -11.06
CA ILE A 163 11.72 12.15 -12.19
C ILE A 163 10.37 12.84 -11.95
N GLY A 164 10.15 13.41 -10.77
CA GLY A 164 8.90 14.10 -10.41
C GLY A 164 7.81 13.15 -9.89
N PRO A 165 6.81 13.69 -9.18
CA PRO A 165 5.83 12.88 -8.44
C PRO A 165 4.90 12.06 -9.35
N GLY A 166 4.50 12.60 -10.51
CA GLY A 166 3.66 11.88 -11.48
C GLY A 166 4.37 10.66 -12.07
N GLN A 167 5.59 10.83 -12.57
CA GLN A 167 6.36 9.73 -13.17
C GLN A 167 6.80 8.69 -12.13
N ALA A 168 7.06 9.12 -10.89
CA ALA A 168 7.42 8.20 -9.82
C ALA A 168 6.30 7.18 -9.56
N LEU A 169 5.02 7.57 -9.67
CA LEU A 169 3.88 6.66 -9.47
C LEU A 169 3.71 5.58 -10.56
N LEU A 170 4.47 5.64 -11.65
CA LEU A 170 4.49 4.61 -12.70
C LEU A 170 5.47 3.46 -12.41
N VAL A 171 6.40 3.65 -11.47
CA VAL A 171 7.49 2.72 -11.15
C VAL A 171 7.05 1.75 -10.05
#